data_AF-A0A089L8X3-F1
#
_entry.id   AF-A0A089L8X3-F1
#
_cell.length_a   1.000
_cell.length_b   1.000
_cell.length_c   1.000
_cell.angle_alpha   90.00
_cell.angle_beta   90.00
_cell.angle_gamma   90.00
#
_symmetry.space_group_name_H-M   'P 1'
#
loop_
_entity.id
_entity.type
_entity.pdbx_description
1 polymer ?
#
loop_
_entity_poly.entity_id
_entity_poly.type
_entity_poly.pdbx_seq_one_letter_code
_entity_poly.pdbx_strand_id
1 'polypeptide(L)'
;MRNLWRAEIYFLRKDLAFKSVTAAFALASFVLVLIMGSKGGYALSNYAEPLQTAASFSILFYLVIPLHACFFSTEGFEHGSVQNIIASGQSRAKYFTAKYVLELLAVLGWLLEFYGLFYLFSLAAALFTGAPIGHSGWAADAAAGLEAFGLNLLYLAAYCAAVMMLGMLIRITASAVVAAFFFIFGNFLLAGYLKDSSSAILRTVSGHSLMTQILKFSGMYVEHSQRIVLSGAADYRRALWIPAVWIVLCLSAALVSLEKKDIHI
;
A
#
# COMPACT_ATOMS: atom_id res chain seq x y z
N MET A 1 -3.17 26.30 2.98
CA MET A 1 -2.41 25.02 2.96
C MET A 1 -1.76 24.71 4.30
N ARG A 2 -0.80 25.51 4.82
CA ARG A 2 -0.06 25.16 6.06
C ARG A 2 -0.94 24.86 7.29
N ASN A 3 -1.99 25.65 7.52
CA ASN A 3 -2.89 25.44 8.67
C ASN A 3 -3.76 24.18 8.51
N LEU A 4 -4.25 23.91 7.29
CA LEU A 4 -4.97 22.67 6.97
C LEU A 4 -4.09 21.45 7.21
N TRP A 5 -2.85 21.47 6.71
CA TRP A 5 -1.92 20.35 6.89
C TRP A 5 -1.59 20.11 8.36
N ARG A 6 -1.39 21.17 9.15
CA ARG A 6 -1.16 21.04 10.60
C ARG A 6 -2.36 20.41 11.31
N ALA A 7 -3.59 20.80 10.95
CA ALA A 7 -4.80 20.25 11.53
C ALA A 7 -4.97 18.76 11.18
N GLU A 8 -4.80 18.40 9.91
CA GLU A 8 -4.91 17.01 9.45
C GLU A 8 -3.79 16.11 10.02
N ILE A 9 -2.54 16.62 10.13
CA ILE A 9 -1.46 15.90 10.81
C ILE A 9 -1.77 15.71 12.30
N TYR A 10 -2.33 16.72 12.96
CA TYR A 10 -2.74 16.62 14.35
C TYR A 10 -3.85 15.57 14.51
N PHE A 11 -4.81 15.56 13.59
CA PHE A 11 -5.86 14.55 13.54
C PHE A 11 -5.28 13.15 13.39
N LEU A 12 -4.45 12.89 12.37
CA LEU A 12 -3.81 11.58 12.15
C LEU A 12 -3.03 11.09 13.38
N ARG A 13 -2.32 12.00 14.08
CA ARG A 13 -1.58 11.64 15.31
C ARG A 13 -2.50 11.25 16.47
N LYS A 14 -3.73 11.75 16.50
CA LYS A 14 -4.71 11.43 17.54
C LYS A 14 -5.58 10.24 17.15
N ASP A 15 -5.78 10.03 15.86
CA ASP A 15 -6.62 8.99 15.29
C ASP A 15 -6.21 7.59 15.77
N LEU A 16 -7.23 6.80 16.11
CA LEU A 16 -7.06 5.45 16.63
C LEU A 16 -6.76 4.48 15.48
N ALA A 17 -7.34 4.68 14.30
CA ALA A 17 -7.10 3.80 13.15
C ALA A 17 -5.64 3.92 12.71
N PHE A 18 -5.11 5.13 12.56
CA PHE A 18 -3.70 5.39 12.25
C PHE A 18 -2.76 4.71 13.26
N LYS A 19 -3.00 4.88 14.57
CA LYS A 19 -2.20 4.22 15.62
C LYS A 19 -2.29 2.70 15.58
N SER A 20 -3.48 2.17 15.31
CA SER A 20 -3.71 0.73 15.22
C SER A 20 -2.97 0.12 14.05
N VAL A 21 -2.96 0.80 12.90
CA VAL A 21 -2.21 0.35 11.70
C VAL A 21 -0.70 0.37 11.96
N THR A 22 -0.18 1.47 12.54
CA THR A 22 1.24 1.58 12.97
C THR A 22 1.62 0.44 13.91
N ALA A 23 0.84 0.23 14.98
CA ALA A 23 1.08 -0.85 15.94
C ALA A 23 0.99 -2.24 15.28
N ALA A 24 0.05 -2.44 14.35
CA ALA A 24 -0.09 -3.70 13.63
C ALA A 24 1.12 -3.99 12.74
N PHE A 25 1.67 -3.00 12.04
CA PHE A 25 2.88 -3.20 11.23
C PHE A 25 4.13 -3.39 12.07
N ALA A 26 4.28 -2.66 13.18
CA ALA A 26 5.36 -2.91 14.13
C ALA A 26 5.30 -4.35 14.67
N LEU A 27 4.12 -4.80 15.12
CA LEU A 27 3.92 -6.16 15.64
C LEU A 27 4.12 -7.22 14.56
N ALA A 28 3.59 -6.99 13.36
CA ALA A 28 3.78 -7.89 12.22
C ALA A 28 5.26 -8.05 11.87
N SER A 29 6.03 -6.96 11.86
CA SER A 29 7.48 -7.02 11.57
C SER A 29 8.22 -7.91 12.58
N PHE A 30 7.88 -7.81 13.87
CA PHE A 30 8.47 -8.64 14.93
C PHE A 30 8.04 -10.11 14.83
N VAL A 31 6.72 -10.35 14.73
CA VAL A 31 6.16 -11.71 14.67
C VAL A 31 6.64 -12.47 13.44
N LEU A 32 6.74 -11.82 12.28
CA LEU A 32 7.23 -12.47 11.07
C LEU A 32 8.69 -12.92 11.23
N VAL A 33 9.55 -12.10 11.85
CA VAL A 33 10.94 -12.50 12.13
C VAL A 33 11.00 -13.71 13.06
N LEU A 34 10.19 -13.75 14.11
CA LEU A 34 10.12 -14.92 15.00
C LEU A 34 9.66 -16.18 14.26
N ILE A 35 8.62 -16.08 13.44
CA ILE A 35 8.10 -17.20 12.66
C ILE A 35 9.17 -17.71 11.69
N MET A 36 9.83 -16.82 10.95
CA MET A 36 10.85 -17.21 9.99
C MET A 36 12.07 -17.84 10.66
N GLY A 37 12.55 -17.23 11.74
CA GLY A 37 13.72 -17.72 12.46
C GLY A 37 13.49 -19.03 13.20
N SER A 38 12.28 -19.28 13.72
CA SER A 38 11.93 -20.57 14.34
C SER A 38 12.02 -21.75 13.36
N LYS A 39 11.89 -21.48 12.05
CA LYS A 39 11.97 -22.49 10.97
C LYS A 39 13.34 -22.54 10.29
N GLY A 40 14.01 -21.39 10.17
CA GLY A 40 15.25 -21.23 9.40
C GLY A 40 16.53 -21.01 10.22
N GLY A 41 16.45 -21.02 11.55
CA GLY A 41 17.62 -20.87 12.43
C GLY A 41 18.27 -19.48 12.41
N TYR A 42 17.57 -18.46 11.88
CA TYR A 42 18.04 -17.07 11.76
C TYR A 42 19.32 -16.85 10.94
N ALA A 43 19.76 -17.87 10.19
CA ALA A 43 20.90 -17.72 9.28
C ALA A 43 20.50 -16.81 8.11
N LEU A 44 21.40 -15.89 7.75
CA LEU A 44 21.21 -14.96 6.64
C LEU A 44 22.32 -15.19 5.60
N SER A 45 21.95 -15.23 4.33
CA SER A 45 22.86 -15.27 3.19
C SER A 45 23.66 -13.99 3.01
N ASN A 46 23.09 -12.84 3.39
CA ASN A 46 23.77 -11.54 3.46
C ASN A 46 22.97 -10.51 4.29
N TYR A 47 23.59 -9.35 4.55
CA TYR A 47 22.98 -8.26 5.31
C TYR A 47 21.74 -7.64 4.66
N ALA A 48 21.57 -7.74 3.33
CA ALA A 48 20.46 -7.12 2.60
C ALA A 48 19.27 -8.07 2.37
N GLU A 49 19.44 -9.37 2.58
CA GLU A 49 18.38 -10.38 2.43
C GLU A 49 17.08 -10.02 3.16
N PRO A 50 17.08 -9.49 4.40
CA PRO A 50 15.84 -9.13 5.08
C PRO A 50 14.98 -8.11 4.33
N LEU A 51 15.59 -7.18 3.56
CA LEU A 51 14.85 -6.20 2.76
C LEU A 51 14.09 -6.89 1.62
N GLN A 52 14.75 -7.86 0.98
CA GLN A 52 14.18 -8.62 -0.12
C GLN A 52 13.10 -9.59 0.36
N THR A 53 13.28 -10.15 1.55
CA THR A 53 12.30 -11.01 2.22
C THR A 53 11.07 -10.24 2.70
N ALA A 54 11.24 -9.03 3.23
CA ALA A 54 10.14 -8.15 3.62
C ALA A 54 9.18 -7.88 2.45
N ALA A 55 9.68 -7.77 1.21
CA ALA A 55 8.87 -7.59 0.02
C ALA A 55 7.86 -8.72 -0.23
N SER A 56 8.18 -9.95 0.18
CA SER A 56 7.26 -11.10 0.03
C SER A 56 6.08 -11.05 0.98
N PHE A 57 6.13 -10.22 2.02
CA PHE A 57 5.00 -9.98 2.92
C PHE A 57 4.20 -8.72 2.55
N SER A 58 4.52 -8.06 1.43
CA SER A 58 3.93 -6.77 1.10
C SER A 58 2.43 -6.81 0.81
N ILE A 59 1.85 -8.00 0.56
CA ILE A 59 0.40 -8.18 0.40
C ILE A 59 -0.40 -7.66 1.59
N LEU A 60 0.17 -7.75 2.81
CA LEU A 60 -0.45 -7.27 4.04
C LEU A 60 -0.75 -5.78 3.96
N PHE A 61 0.10 -5.00 3.29
CA PHE A 61 -0.11 -3.57 3.13
C PHE A 61 -1.37 -3.26 2.34
N TYR A 62 -1.63 -4.00 1.27
CA TYR A 62 -2.76 -3.78 0.37
C TYR A 62 -4.11 -4.17 0.96
N LEU A 63 -4.11 -4.90 2.07
CA LEU A 63 -5.32 -5.21 2.83
C LEU A 63 -5.64 -4.12 3.85
N VAL A 64 -4.62 -3.56 4.50
CA VAL A 64 -4.81 -2.66 5.66
C VAL A 64 -4.81 -1.19 5.24
N ILE A 65 -3.81 -0.75 4.48
CA ILE A 65 -3.59 0.67 4.15
C ILE A 65 -4.75 1.26 3.34
N PRO A 66 -5.28 0.60 2.29
CA PRO A 66 -6.37 1.20 1.52
C PRO A 66 -7.65 1.39 2.35
N LEU A 67 -7.90 0.55 3.36
CA LEU A 67 -9.03 0.73 4.27
C LEU A 67 -8.86 1.96 5.15
N HIS A 68 -7.65 2.19 5.67
CA HIS A 68 -7.33 3.43 6.38
C HIS A 68 -7.53 4.65 5.47
N ALA A 69 -7.01 4.62 4.23
CA ALA A 69 -7.18 5.69 3.26
C ALA A 69 -8.67 5.99 2.99
N CYS A 70 -9.51 4.95 2.95
CA CYS A 70 -10.96 5.09 2.84
C CYS A 70 -11.52 5.91 4.01
N PHE A 71 -11.29 5.43 5.23
CA PHE A 71 -11.74 6.07 6.47
C PHE A 71 -11.28 7.53 6.55
N PHE A 72 -9.99 7.77 6.31
CA PHE A 72 -9.42 9.11 6.35
C PHE A 72 -10.03 10.04 5.29
N SER A 73 -10.41 9.52 4.12
CA SER A 73 -11.07 10.34 3.08
C SER A 73 -12.51 10.72 3.41
N THR A 74 -13.25 9.84 4.09
CA THR A 74 -14.70 10.01 4.36
C THR A 74 -15.01 10.65 5.70
N GLU A 75 -14.10 10.57 6.67
CA GLU A 75 -14.24 11.09 8.04
C GLU A 75 -14.72 12.56 8.09
N GLY A 76 -14.21 13.40 7.20
CA GLY A 76 -14.63 14.81 7.16
C GLY A 76 -16.06 15.06 6.66
N PHE A 77 -16.65 14.10 5.93
CA PHE A 77 -18.06 14.14 5.54
C PHE A 77 -18.96 13.68 6.68
N GLU A 78 -18.56 12.61 7.39
CA GLU A 78 -19.34 12.07 8.51
C GLU A 78 -19.39 13.02 9.70
N HIS A 79 -18.28 13.71 10.00
CA HIS A 79 -18.23 14.68 11.09
C HIS A 79 -18.61 16.10 10.67
N GLY A 80 -18.98 16.31 9.38
CA GLY A 80 -19.35 17.62 8.84
C GLY A 80 -18.20 18.65 8.77
N SER A 81 -16.96 18.27 9.12
CA SER A 81 -15.81 19.18 9.15
C SER A 81 -15.46 19.73 7.76
N VAL A 82 -15.75 18.98 6.69
CA VAL A 82 -15.57 19.39 5.30
C VAL A 82 -16.31 20.70 5.00
N GLN A 83 -17.53 20.87 5.50
CA GLN A 83 -18.32 22.08 5.27
C GLN A 83 -17.63 23.30 5.91
N ASN A 84 -17.17 23.17 7.15
CA ASN A 84 -16.48 24.24 7.86
C ASN A 84 -15.16 24.62 7.18
N ILE A 85 -14.39 23.62 6.73
CA ILE A 85 -13.12 23.85 6.02
C ILE A 85 -13.36 24.59 4.70
N ILE A 86 -14.41 24.24 3.96
CA ILE A 86 -14.70 24.88 2.67
C ILE A 86 -15.30 26.27 2.89
N ALA A 87 -16.18 26.43 3.87
CA ALA A 87 -16.71 27.74 4.29
C ALA A 87 -15.59 28.69 4.75
N SER A 88 -14.48 28.17 5.30
CA SER A 88 -13.29 28.95 5.65
C SER A 88 -12.46 29.44 4.45
N GLY A 89 -12.93 29.23 3.21
CA GLY A 89 -12.30 29.69 1.97
C GLY A 89 -11.30 28.71 1.35
N GLN A 90 -11.24 27.45 1.82
CA GLN A 90 -10.45 26.41 1.14
C GLN A 90 -11.26 25.80 -0.01
N SER A 91 -10.63 25.68 -1.19
CA SER A 91 -11.25 24.99 -2.32
C SER A 91 -11.35 23.48 -2.07
N ARG A 92 -12.43 22.84 -2.56
CA ARG A 92 -12.65 21.38 -2.52
C ARG A 92 -11.47 20.58 -3.07
N ALA A 93 -10.90 21.02 -4.19
CA ALA A 93 -9.72 20.39 -4.79
C ALA A 93 -8.50 20.39 -3.84
N LYS A 94 -8.17 21.55 -3.25
CA LYS A 94 -7.07 21.66 -2.27
C LYS A 94 -7.28 20.76 -1.05
N TYR A 95 -8.50 20.61 -0.56
CA TYR A 95 -8.80 19.71 0.56
C TYR A 95 -8.51 18.25 0.19
N PHE A 96 -9.04 17.78 -0.95
CA PHE A 96 -8.82 16.41 -1.40
C PHE A 96 -7.35 16.10 -1.68
N THR A 97 -6.66 16.98 -2.41
CA THR A 97 -5.22 16.82 -2.69
C THR A 97 -4.39 16.83 -1.41
N ALA A 98 -4.75 17.66 -0.42
CA ALA A 98 -4.06 17.66 0.87
C ALA A 98 -4.22 16.31 1.60
N LYS A 99 -5.45 15.76 1.66
CA LYS A 99 -5.68 14.43 2.25
C LYS A 99 -4.90 13.35 1.51
N TYR A 100 -4.90 13.36 0.17
CA TYR A 100 -4.13 12.37 -0.61
C TYR A 100 -2.64 12.44 -0.31
N VAL A 101 -2.04 13.64 -0.30
CA VAL A 101 -0.61 13.81 0.00
C VAL A 101 -0.27 13.37 1.43
N LEU A 102 -1.13 13.66 2.41
CA LEU A 102 -0.93 13.23 3.79
C LEU A 102 -1.02 11.71 3.93
N GLU A 103 -1.96 11.08 3.23
CA GLU A 103 -2.05 9.62 3.19
C GLU A 103 -0.76 9.01 2.59
N LEU A 104 -0.22 9.58 1.51
CA LEU A 104 1.05 9.11 0.94
C LEU A 104 2.23 9.22 1.92
N LEU A 105 2.26 10.26 2.75
CA LEU A 105 3.27 10.39 3.81
C LEU A 105 3.08 9.33 4.90
N ALA A 106 1.84 9.02 5.26
CA ALA A 106 1.52 7.92 6.18
C ALA A 106 1.97 6.57 5.60
N VAL A 107 1.66 6.29 4.33
CA VAL A 107 2.10 5.09 3.61
C VAL A 107 3.62 4.97 3.61
N LEU A 108 4.33 6.05 3.26
CA LEU A 108 5.79 6.05 3.31
C LEU A 108 6.31 5.75 4.72
N GLY A 109 5.69 6.33 5.75
CA GLY A 109 6.00 6.06 7.14
C GLY A 109 5.83 4.58 7.51
N TRP A 110 4.70 3.97 7.17
CA TRP A 110 4.44 2.56 7.45
C TRP A 110 5.34 1.61 6.67
N LEU A 111 5.67 1.92 5.42
CA LEU A 111 6.64 1.13 4.65
C LEU A 111 8.03 1.19 5.30
N LEU A 112 8.49 2.39 5.67
CA LEU A 112 9.78 2.56 6.36
C LEU A 112 9.79 1.85 7.71
N GLU A 113 8.70 1.95 8.47
CA GLU A 113 8.52 1.26 9.75
C GLU A 113 8.61 -0.26 9.56
N PHE A 114 7.81 -0.83 8.66
CA PHE A 114 7.79 -2.27 8.47
C PHE A 114 9.13 -2.79 7.94
N TYR A 115 9.64 -2.23 6.84
CA TYR A 115 10.92 -2.69 6.26
C TYR A 115 12.08 -2.46 7.22
N GLY A 116 12.11 -1.30 7.89
CA GLY A 116 13.17 -0.94 8.82
C GLY A 116 13.16 -1.81 10.08
N LEU A 117 12.00 -1.97 10.72
CA LEU A 117 11.89 -2.83 11.91
C LEU A 117 12.13 -4.30 11.58
N PHE A 118 11.59 -4.80 10.46
CA PHE A 118 11.84 -6.17 10.02
C PHE A 118 13.34 -6.42 9.82
N TYR A 119 14.02 -5.51 9.11
CA TYR A 119 15.46 -5.54 8.91
C TYR A 119 16.24 -5.55 10.24
N LEU A 120 15.94 -4.61 11.13
CA LEU A 120 16.62 -4.49 12.43
C LEU A 120 16.39 -5.72 13.30
N PHE A 121 15.17 -6.25 13.35
CA PHE A 121 14.85 -7.44 14.12
C PHE A 121 15.51 -8.69 13.54
N SER A 122 15.57 -8.85 12.21
CA SER A 122 16.29 -9.97 11.59
C SER A 122 17.78 -9.97 11.94
N LEU A 123 18.44 -8.81 11.85
CA LEU A 123 19.86 -8.69 12.20
C LEU A 123 20.10 -8.87 13.70
N ALA A 124 19.25 -8.27 14.54
CA ALA A 124 19.35 -8.44 15.98
C ALA A 124 19.17 -9.91 16.38
N ALA A 125 18.20 -10.61 15.77
CA ALA A 125 17.97 -12.02 16.04
C ALA A 125 19.17 -12.89 15.64
N ALA A 126 19.75 -12.68 14.44
CA ALA A 126 20.96 -13.38 14.03
C ALA A 126 22.14 -13.12 14.99
N LEU A 127 22.28 -11.88 15.48
CA LEU A 127 23.30 -11.52 16.46
C LEU A 127 23.09 -12.23 17.81
N PHE A 128 21.86 -12.25 18.33
CA PHE A 128 21.55 -12.87 19.61
C PHE A 128 21.68 -14.39 19.59
N THR A 129 21.40 -15.04 18.45
CA THR A 129 21.52 -16.49 18.30
C THR A 129 22.91 -16.94 17.86
N GLY A 130 23.78 -16.01 17.45
CA GLY A 130 25.08 -16.33 16.85
C GLY A 130 24.95 -16.99 15.46
N ALA A 131 23.82 -16.80 14.79
CA ALA A 131 23.59 -17.36 13.46
C ALA A 131 24.51 -16.69 12.42
N PRO A 132 24.99 -17.44 11.41
CA PRO A 132 25.90 -16.90 10.41
C PRO A 132 25.21 -15.87 9.51
N ILE A 133 25.94 -14.80 9.18
CA ILE A 133 25.57 -13.83 8.14
C ILE A 133 26.61 -13.92 7.02
N GLY A 134 26.16 -14.36 5.85
CA GLY A 134 27.00 -14.47 4.66
C GLY A 134 27.25 -13.12 3.96
N HIS A 135 27.86 -13.18 2.78
CA HIS A 135 28.20 -12.00 1.96
C HIS A 135 27.78 -12.17 0.49
N SER A 136 27.15 -13.29 0.14
CA SER A 136 26.79 -13.60 -1.25
C SER A 136 25.66 -12.70 -1.72
N GLY A 137 25.81 -12.07 -2.89
CA GLY A 137 24.68 -11.43 -3.58
C GLY A 137 24.16 -10.12 -2.95
N TRP A 138 24.87 -9.52 -1.99
CA TRP A 138 24.39 -8.35 -1.23
C TRP A 138 23.85 -7.21 -2.10
N ALA A 139 24.54 -6.88 -3.21
CA ALA A 139 24.16 -5.78 -4.09
C ALA A 139 22.87 -6.09 -4.85
N ALA A 140 22.68 -7.34 -5.27
CA ALA A 140 21.48 -7.78 -5.96
C ALA A 140 20.26 -7.77 -5.03
N ASP A 141 20.42 -8.25 -3.79
CA ASP A 141 19.33 -8.27 -2.81
C ASP A 141 18.97 -6.87 -2.30
N ALA A 142 19.95 -5.99 -2.12
CA ALA A 142 19.71 -4.59 -1.80
C ALA A 142 18.96 -3.88 -2.94
N ALA A 143 19.38 -4.08 -4.20
CA ALA A 143 18.71 -3.51 -5.36
C ALA A 143 17.27 -4.03 -5.49
N ALA A 144 17.06 -5.33 -5.36
CA ALA A 144 15.72 -5.94 -5.41
C ALA A 144 14.81 -5.46 -4.28
N GLY A 145 15.34 -5.34 -3.05
CA GLY A 145 14.60 -4.82 -1.90
C GLY A 145 14.19 -3.36 -2.08
N LEU A 146 15.10 -2.50 -2.54
CA LEU A 146 14.82 -1.09 -2.82
C LEU A 146 13.82 -0.90 -3.98
N GLU A 147 13.95 -1.70 -5.03
CA GLU A 147 13.01 -1.70 -6.13
C GLU A 147 11.60 -2.10 -5.65
N ALA A 148 11.50 -3.18 -4.89
CA ALA A 148 10.22 -3.62 -4.32
C ALA A 148 9.64 -2.58 -3.37
N PHE A 149 10.45 -1.89 -2.58
CA PHE A 149 10.00 -0.78 -1.74
C PHE A 149 9.39 0.36 -2.57
N GLY A 150 10.09 0.79 -3.63
CA GLY A 150 9.62 1.85 -4.52
C GLY A 150 8.34 1.47 -5.28
N LEU A 151 8.26 0.22 -5.76
CA LEU A 151 7.05 -0.31 -6.38
C LEU A 151 5.91 -0.39 -5.38
N ASN A 152 6.14 -0.87 -4.15
CA ASN A 152 5.09 -0.90 -3.14
C ASN A 152 4.54 0.50 -2.84
N LEU A 153 5.39 1.52 -2.74
CA LEU A 153 4.95 2.90 -2.56
C LEU A 153 4.07 3.36 -3.72
N LEU A 154 4.48 3.11 -4.97
CA LEU A 154 3.72 3.50 -6.16
C LEU A 154 2.36 2.78 -6.27
N TYR A 155 2.33 1.48 -5.97
CA TYR A 155 1.10 0.69 -6.03
C TYR A 155 0.14 1.04 -4.89
N LEU A 156 0.64 1.23 -3.68
CA LEU A 156 -0.18 1.72 -2.56
C LEU A 156 -0.73 3.12 -2.87
N ALA A 157 0.06 4.00 -3.49
CA ALA A 157 -0.43 5.30 -3.94
C ALA A 157 -1.60 5.19 -4.94
N ALA A 158 -1.57 4.19 -5.83
CA ALA A 158 -2.66 3.90 -6.76
C ALA A 158 -3.91 3.34 -6.06
N TYR A 159 -3.72 2.41 -5.11
CA TYR A 159 -4.82 1.88 -4.29
C TYR A 159 -5.48 2.97 -3.44
N CYS A 160 -4.68 3.80 -2.77
CA CYS A 160 -5.18 4.95 -2.01
C CYS A 160 -5.95 5.91 -2.95
N ALA A 161 -5.44 6.22 -4.13
CA ALA A 161 -6.16 7.09 -5.08
C ALA A 161 -7.54 6.51 -5.47
N ALA A 162 -7.60 5.21 -5.78
CA ALA A 162 -8.84 4.53 -6.14
C ALA A 162 -9.84 4.48 -4.98
N VAL A 163 -9.39 4.10 -3.79
CA VAL A 163 -10.26 3.98 -2.62
C VAL A 163 -10.71 5.35 -2.10
N MET A 164 -9.83 6.33 -2.06
CA MET A 164 -10.21 7.71 -1.71
C MET A 164 -11.19 8.28 -2.73
N MET A 165 -11.04 8.01 -4.03
CA MET A 165 -12.03 8.38 -5.04
C MET A 165 -13.40 7.76 -4.71
N LEU A 166 -13.46 6.46 -4.40
CA LEU A 166 -14.71 5.81 -3.98
C LEU A 166 -15.28 6.47 -2.72
N GLY A 167 -14.44 6.79 -1.74
CA GLY A 167 -14.80 7.54 -0.55
C GLY A 167 -15.46 8.88 -0.86
N MET A 168 -14.86 9.69 -1.74
CA MET A 168 -15.42 10.99 -2.13
C MET A 168 -16.75 10.87 -2.89
N LEU A 169 -16.95 9.78 -3.64
CA LEU A 169 -18.17 9.52 -4.40
C LEU A 169 -19.32 9.08 -3.50
N ILE A 170 -19.04 8.22 -2.52
CA ILE A 170 -20.02 7.58 -1.64
C ILE A 170 -20.34 8.45 -0.42
N ARG A 171 -19.33 9.13 0.15
CA ARG A 171 -19.42 10.06 1.30
C ARG A 171 -19.93 9.48 2.63
N ILE A 172 -20.28 8.19 2.65
CA ILE A 172 -20.63 7.42 3.84
C ILE A 172 -19.50 6.41 4.07
N THR A 173 -18.80 6.48 5.21
CA THR A 173 -17.60 5.67 5.45
C THR A 173 -17.91 4.19 5.37
N ALA A 174 -18.99 3.72 6.00
CA ALA A 174 -19.33 2.30 5.99
C ALA A 174 -19.51 1.75 4.57
N SER A 175 -20.28 2.44 3.72
CA SER A 175 -20.49 2.05 2.33
C SER A 175 -19.22 2.15 1.49
N ALA A 176 -18.38 3.17 1.73
CA ALA A 176 -17.11 3.34 1.05
C ALA A 176 -16.11 2.25 1.42
N VAL A 177 -16.05 1.84 2.68
CA VAL A 177 -15.22 0.72 3.17
C VAL A 177 -15.65 -0.59 2.53
N VAL A 178 -16.96 -0.86 2.44
CA VAL A 178 -17.48 -2.05 1.73
C VAL A 178 -17.07 -2.03 0.26
N ALA A 179 -17.20 -0.90 -0.43
CA ALA A 179 -16.77 -0.76 -1.83
C ALA A 179 -15.25 -0.95 -1.99
N ALA A 180 -14.45 -0.41 -1.06
CA ALA A 180 -13.01 -0.59 -1.03
C ALA A 180 -12.63 -2.07 -0.85
N PHE A 181 -13.32 -2.78 0.05
CA PHE A 181 -13.14 -4.23 0.21
C PHE A 181 -13.45 -4.99 -1.08
N PHE A 182 -14.58 -4.72 -1.73
CA PHE A 182 -14.90 -5.34 -3.02
C PHE A 182 -13.84 -5.05 -4.09
N PHE A 183 -13.31 -3.83 -4.13
CA PHE A 183 -12.24 -3.47 -5.05
C PHE A 183 -10.95 -4.26 -4.78
N ILE A 184 -10.49 -4.31 -3.53
CA ILE A 184 -9.25 -5.00 -3.13
C ILE A 184 -9.38 -6.51 -3.36
N PHE A 185 -10.44 -7.13 -2.82
CA PHE A 185 -10.68 -8.56 -2.95
C PHE A 185 -11.00 -8.96 -4.39
N GLY A 186 -11.75 -8.15 -5.13
CA GLY A 186 -12.01 -8.38 -6.54
C GLY A 186 -10.73 -8.39 -7.37
N ASN A 187 -9.80 -7.45 -7.12
CA ASN A 187 -8.49 -7.45 -7.77
C ASN A 187 -7.68 -8.71 -7.44
N PHE A 188 -7.74 -9.15 -6.17
CA PHE A 188 -7.08 -10.38 -5.71
C PHE A 188 -7.62 -11.65 -6.37
N LEU A 189 -8.95 -11.81 -6.43
CA LEU A 189 -9.58 -12.96 -7.06
C LEU A 189 -9.25 -13.05 -8.55
N LEU A 190 -9.22 -11.92 -9.25
CA LEU A 190 -8.88 -11.86 -10.68
C LEU A 190 -7.40 -12.15 -10.94
N ALA A 191 -6.49 -11.68 -10.08
CA ALA A 191 -5.04 -11.81 -10.27
C ALA A 191 -4.46 -13.17 -9.89
N GLY A 192 -5.02 -13.81 -8.86
CA GLY A 192 -4.54 -15.08 -8.32
C GLY A 192 -5.50 -16.23 -8.59
N TYR A 193 -6.58 -16.29 -7.82
CA TYR A 193 -7.39 -17.51 -7.66
C TYR A 193 -8.15 -17.93 -8.92
N LEU A 194 -8.72 -16.98 -9.68
CA LEU A 194 -9.58 -17.28 -10.81
C LEU A 194 -8.90 -17.14 -12.17
N LYS A 195 -7.63 -16.73 -12.23
CA LYS A 195 -6.97 -16.33 -13.48
C LYS A 195 -6.98 -17.43 -14.55
N ASP A 196 -6.70 -18.66 -14.16
CA ASP A 196 -6.64 -19.80 -15.09
C ASP A 196 -8.01 -20.40 -15.39
N SER A 197 -8.99 -20.21 -14.51
CA SER A 197 -10.39 -20.65 -14.69
C SER A 197 -11.28 -19.56 -15.33
N SER A 198 -10.73 -18.39 -15.64
CA SER A 198 -11.45 -17.24 -16.20
C SER A 198 -11.57 -17.26 -17.73
N SER A 199 -12.58 -16.58 -18.26
CA SER A 199 -12.73 -16.35 -19.70
C SER A 199 -11.51 -15.62 -20.29
N ALA A 200 -11.26 -15.77 -21.60
CA ALA A 200 -10.10 -15.17 -22.26
C ALA A 200 -10.00 -13.64 -22.06
N ILE A 201 -11.16 -12.95 -22.00
CA ILE A 201 -11.24 -11.51 -21.73
C ILE A 201 -10.78 -11.22 -20.29
N LEU A 202 -11.34 -11.92 -19.31
CA LEU A 202 -10.99 -11.75 -17.90
C LEU A 202 -9.53 -12.11 -17.61
N ARG A 203 -8.98 -13.12 -18.29
CA ARG A 203 -7.55 -13.47 -18.20
C ARG A 203 -6.64 -12.36 -18.73
N THR A 204 -7.06 -11.70 -19.82
CA THR A 204 -6.34 -10.54 -20.39
C THR A 204 -6.38 -9.33 -19.45
N VAL A 205 -7.54 -9.05 -18.86
CA VAL A 205 -7.72 -7.98 -17.86
C VAL A 205 -6.91 -8.27 -16.59
N SER A 206 -6.93 -9.52 -16.11
CA SER A 206 -6.14 -9.98 -14.97
C SER A 206 -4.65 -9.70 -15.17
N GLY A 207 -4.11 -9.93 -16.36
CA GLY A 207 -2.71 -9.63 -16.70
C GLY A 207 -2.29 -8.16 -16.52
N HIS A 208 -3.26 -7.23 -16.50
CA HIS A 208 -3.05 -5.80 -16.34
C HIS A 208 -3.61 -5.24 -15.03
N SER A 209 -4.08 -6.10 -14.12
CA SER A 209 -4.56 -5.68 -12.81
C SER A 209 -3.40 -5.24 -11.90
N LEU A 210 -3.69 -4.34 -10.96
CA LEU A 210 -2.70 -3.88 -9.97
C LEU A 210 -2.15 -5.05 -9.16
N MET A 211 -3.04 -5.94 -8.70
CA MET A 211 -2.66 -7.09 -7.88
C MET A 211 -1.77 -8.08 -8.62
N THR A 212 -1.99 -8.33 -9.92
CA THR A 212 -1.10 -9.22 -10.68
C THR A 212 0.33 -8.71 -10.68
N GLN A 213 0.54 -7.41 -10.82
CA GLN A 213 1.89 -6.83 -10.80
C GLN A 213 2.49 -6.86 -9.39
N ILE A 214 1.68 -6.62 -8.34
CA ILE A 214 2.09 -6.78 -6.94
C ILE A 214 2.59 -8.20 -6.68
N LEU A 215 1.79 -9.21 -7.02
CA LEU A 215 2.18 -10.61 -6.82
C LEU A 215 3.49 -10.98 -7.55
N LYS A 216 3.77 -10.36 -8.70
CA LYS A 216 5.02 -10.56 -9.44
C LYS A 216 6.23 -9.99 -8.69
N PHE A 217 6.23 -8.70 -8.35
CA PHE A 217 7.39 -8.09 -7.71
C PHE A 217 7.55 -8.50 -6.24
N SER A 218 6.47 -8.87 -5.55
CA SER A 218 6.51 -9.46 -4.20
C SER A 218 6.99 -10.92 -4.21
N GLY A 219 7.04 -11.57 -5.38
CA GLY A 219 7.48 -12.96 -5.50
C GLY A 219 6.50 -13.99 -4.93
N MET A 220 5.20 -13.67 -4.90
CA MET A 220 4.14 -14.55 -4.37
C MET A 220 3.40 -15.36 -5.44
N TYR A 221 3.92 -15.43 -6.67
CA TYR A 221 3.31 -16.23 -7.73
C TYR A 221 3.68 -17.71 -7.56
N VAL A 222 2.69 -18.54 -7.18
CA VAL A 222 2.53 -20.01 -7.31
C VAL A 222 3.77 -20.89 -7.01
N GLU A 223 3.57 -21.86 -6.12
CA GLU A 223 4.46 -23.03 -5.88
C GLU A 223 5.12 -23.49 -7.19
N HIS A 224 6.46 -23.46 -7.23
CA HIS A 224 7.32 -23.86 -8.36
C HIS A 224 7.57 -22.86 -9.49
N SER A 225 7.04 -21.63 -9.46
CA SER A 225 7.53 -20.59 -10.38
C SER A 225 8.75 -19.90 -9.77
N GLN A 226 9.90 -19.98 -10.45
CA GLN A 226 11.04 -19.12 -10.14
C GLN A 226 10.51 -17.69 -10.04
N ARG A 227 10.80 -17.01 -8.93
CA ARG A 227 10.48 -15.59 -8.68
C ARG A 227 10.52 -14.86 -10.03
N ILE A 228 9.35 -14.55 -10.60
CA ILE A 228 9.30 -13.83 -11.88
C ILE A 228 9.59 -12.37 -11.51
N VAL A 229 10.86 -12.12 -11.20
CA VAL A 229 11.45 -10.80 -11.20
C VAL A 229 11.07 -10.19 -12.54
N LEU A 230 10.64 -8.93 -12.54
CA LEU A 230 10.32 -8.18 -13.75
C LEU A 230 11.48 -8.40 -14.75
N SER A 231 11.28 -9.27 -15.74
CA SER A 231 12.37 -9.74 -16.60
C SER A 231 12.20 -9.06 -17.95
N GLY A 232 12.85 -7.90 -18.06
CA GLY A 232 12.91 -7.11 -19.27
C GLY A 232 12.13 -5.79 -19.22
N ALA A 233 12.54 -4.86 -20.08
CA ALA A 233 12.04 -3.48 -20.10
C ALA A 233 10.53 -3.36 -20.35
N ALA A 234 9.89 -4.36 -20.96
CA ALA A 234 8.45 -4.36 -21.17
C ALA A 234 7.67 -4.53 -19.85
N ASP A 235 8.11 -5.44 -18.98
CA ASP A 235 7.44 -5.72 -17.73
C ASP A 235 7.68 -4.61 -16.70
N TYR A 236 8.90 -4.05 -16.64
CA TYR A 236 9.17 -2.84 -15.86
C TYR A 236 8.30 -1.65 -16.29
N ARG A 237 8.16 -1.41 -17.60
CA ARG A 237 7.29 -0.34 -18.11
C ARG A 237 5.85 -0.56 -17.69
N ARG A 238 5.33 -1.78 -17.78
CA ARG A 238 3.98 -2.10 -17.31
C ARG A 238 3.84 -1.87 -15.80
N ALA A 239 4.81 -2.32 -15.03
CA ALA A 239 4.81 -2.17 -13.58
C ALA A 239 4.75 -0.69 -13.15
N LEU A 240 5.34 0.23 -13.92
CA LEU A 240 5.31 1.67 -13.64
C LEU A 240 4.08 2.37 -14.22
N TRP A 241 3.71 2.08 -15.47
CA TRP A 241 2.62 2.78 -16.16
C TRP A 241 1.23 2.45 -15.62
N ILE A 242 0.97 1.19 -15.28
CA ILE A 242 -0.34 0.75 -14.77
C ILE A 242 -0.77 1.56 -13.53
N PRO A 243 0.02 1.61 -12.43
CA PRO A 243 -0.36 2.39 -11.25
C PRO A 243 -0.39 3.90 -11.53
N ALA A 244 0.50 4.43 -12.37
CA ALA A 244 0.50 5.86 -12.73
C ALA A 244 -0.81 6.28 -13.43
N VAL A 245 -1.29 5.48 -14.39
CA VAL A 245 -2.57 5.71 -15.07
C VAL A 245 -3.73 5.65 -14.08
N TRP A 246 -3.74 4.67 -13.17
CA TRP A 246 -4.75 4.57 -12.11
C TRP A 246 -4.79 5.82 -11.22
N ILE A 247 -3.63 6.31 -10.78
CA ILE A 247 -3.54 7.54 -9.97
C ILE A 247 -4.16 8.72 -10.73
N VAL A 248 -3.74 8.95 -11.97
CA VAL A 248 -4.25 10.09 -12.77
C VAL A 248 -5.75 10.00 -12.98
N LEU A 249 -6.27 8.83 -13.36
CA LEU A 249 -7.71 8.64 -13.60
C LEU A 249 -8.54 8.83 -12.33
N CYS A 250 -8.12 8.21 -11.22
CA CYS A 250 -8.88 8.27 -9.97
C CYS A 250 -8.86 9.67 -9.35
N LEU A 251 -7.71 10.34 -9.33
CA LEU A 251 -7.63 11.71 -8.82
C LEU A 251 -8.43 12.68 -9.70
N SER A 252 -8.37 12.55 -11.03
CA SER A 252 -9.15 13.38 -11.94
C SER A 252 -10.65 13.17 -11.75
N ALA A 253 -11.10 11.92 -11.66
CA ALA A 253 -12.51 11.58 -11.42
C ALA A 253 -13.01 12.11 -10.07
N ALA A 254 -12.21 11.99 -9.00
CA ALA A 254 -12.55 12.52 -7.69
C ALA A 254 -12.68 14.05 -7.71
N LEU A 255 -11.73 14.75 -8.33
CA LEU A 255 -11.74 16.22 -8.43
C LEU A 255 -12.95 16.73 -9.21
N VAL A 256 -13.21 16.15 -10.39
CA VAL A 256 -14.38 16.52 -11.22
C VAL A 256 -15.69 16.28 -10.49
N SER A 257 -15.79 15.18 -9.72
CA SER A 257 -16.99 14.89 -8.94
C SER A 257 -17.21 15.89 -7.80
N LEU A 258 -16.14 16.28 -7.11
CA LEU A 258 -16.20 17.22 -5.98
C LEU A 258 -16.56 18.63 -6.41
N GLU A 259 -16.11 19.09 -7.57
CA GLU A 259 -16.48 20.40 -8.10
C GLU A 259 -17.96 20.48 -8.46
N LYS A 260 -18.52 19.40 -9.03
CA LYS A 260 -19.89 19.39 -9.54
C LYS A 260 -20.98 19.14 -8.49
N LYS A 261 -20.64 18.53 -7.35
CA LYS A 261 -21.63 18.15 -6.32
C LYS A 261 -21.56 19.06 -5.12
N ASP A 262 -22.68 19.67 -4.77
CA ASP A 262 -22.79 20.38 -3.50
C ASP A 262 -22.59 19.46 -2.29
N ILE A 263 -22.13 20.09 -1.20
CA ILE A 263 -21.79 19.42 0.04
C ILE A 263 -22.95 19.67 1.00
N HIS A 264 -24.00 18.87 0.80
CA HIS A 264 -25.12 18.77 1.73
C HIS A 264 -24.90 17.52 2.61
N ILE A 265 -25.25 17.62 3.89
CA ILE A 265 -25.35 16.47 4.81
C ILE A 265 -26.71 15.82 4.57
#